data_AF-E3QTS5-F1
#
_entry.id   AF-E3QTS5-F1
#
_cell.length_a   1.000
_cell.length_b   1.000
_cell.length_c   1.000
_cell.angle_alpha   90.00
_cell.angle_beta   90.00
_cell.angle_gamma   90.00
#
_symmetry.space_group_name_H-M   'P 1'
#
loop_
_entity.id
_entity.type
_entity.pdbx_description
1 polymer ?
#
loop_
_entity_poly.entity_id
_entity_poly.type
_entity_poly.pdbx_seq_one_letter_code
_entity_poly.pdbx_strand_id
1 'polypeptide(L)'
;MGKTPAELDDFYRFFRISGMAHCSGGPGAVNIGNQAQNLASYDPEENVLMAMVRWVEEGIAPEHITGTAFVNNTRSAGVDYKRKHCRWPTRNVFNGTGSYKNENNWECVA
;
A
#
# COMPACT_ATOMS: atom_id res chain seq x y z
N MET A 1 -5.10 -8.37 22.91
CA MET A 1 -6.21 -9.29 22.59
C MET A 1 -5.85 -10.78 22.74
N GLY A 2 -4.59 -11.15 23.04
CA GLY A 2 -4.21 -12.56 23.14
C GLY A 2 -4.31 -13.33 21.82
N LYS A 3 -4.21 -12.62 20.69
CA LYS A 3 -4.35 -13.15 19.32
C LYS A 3 -3.04 -13.01 18.56
N THR A 4 -2.73 -14.01 17.74
CA THR A 4 -1.66 -13.97 16.73
C THR A 4 -2.00 -12.98 15.61
N PRO A 5 -1.02 -12.53 14.80
CA PRO A 5 -1.32 -11.69 13.64
C PRO A 5 -2.32 -12.34 12.66
N ALA A 6 -2.22 -13.65 12.43
CA ALA A 6 -3.14 -14.38 11.56
C ALA A 6 -4.59 -14.34 12.08
N GLU A 7 -4.81 -14.50 13.39
CA GLU A 7 -6.14 -14.38 13.99
C GLU A 7 -6.66 -12.95 14.06
N LEU A 8 -5.78 -11.95 13.96
CA LEU A 8 -6.17 -10.55 13.86
C LEU A 8 -6.62 -10.21 12.44
N ASP A 9 -6.06 -10.86 11.41
CA ASP A 9 -6.32 -10.54 10.00
C ASP A 9 -7.78 -10.70 9.57
N ASP A 10 -8.57 -11.44 10.34
CA ASP A 10 -10.01 -11.60 10.16
C ASP A 10 -10.77 -10.28 10.34
N PHE A 11 -10.24 -9.33 11.12
CA PHE A 11 -10.93 -8.06 11.42
C PHE A 11 -10.02 -6.83 11.57
N TYR A 12 -8.71 -7.02 11.72
CA TYR A 12 -7.72 -5.97 11.92
C TYR A 12 -6.44 -6.25 11.14
N ARG A 13 -6.12 -5.36 10.20
CA ARG A 13 -4.87 -5.40 9.43
C ARG A 13 -4.16 -4.06 9.54
N PHE A 14 -2.85 -4.11 9.74
CA PHE A 14 -1.99 -2.93 9.78
C PHE A 14 -1.01 -2.94 8.60
N PHE A 15 -0.91 -1.81 7.89
CA PHE A 15 -0.03 -1.65 6.74
C PHE A 15 1.00 -0.56 7.02
N ARG A 16 2.29 -0.88 6.80
CA ARG A 16 3.37 0.09 6.89
C ARG A 16 3.67 0.65 5.51
N ILE A 17 3.44 1.95 5.32
CA ILE A 17 3.57 2.61 4.03
C ILE A 17 4.98 3.17 3.87
N SER A 18 5.80 2.54 3.04
CA SER A 18 7.21 2.94 2.86
C SER A 18 7.31 4.32 2.22
N GLY A 19 8.05 5.23 2.85
CA GLY A 19 8.32 6.56 2.33
C GLY A 19 7.17 7.56 2.51
N MET A 20 6.12 7.21 3.26
CA MET A 20 5.06 8.15 3.66
C MET A 20 5.48 8.95 4.89
N ALA A 21 5.24 10.26 4.87
CA ALA A 21 5.39 11.12 6.04
C ALA A 21 4.12 11.06 6.94
N HIS A 22 3.79 12.13 7.66
CA HIS A 22 2.56 12.15 8.46
C HIS A 22 1.34 12.34 7.53
N CYS A 23 0.53 11.28 7.37
CA CYS A 23 -0.71 11.21 6.58
C CYS A 23 -0.57 11.35 5.04
N SER A 24 0.37 12.16 4.55
CA SER A 24 0.58 12.51 3.13
C SER A 24 2.05 12.81 2.84
N GLY A 25 2.38 12.85 1.55
CA GLY A 25 3.71 13.24 1.09
C GLY A 25 4.80 12.27 1.54
N GLY A 26 6.05 12.70 1.35
CA GLY A 26 7.23 11.86 1.50
C GLY A 26 7.75 11.35 0.14
N PRO A 27 8.94 10.71 0.12
CA PRO A 27 9.65 10.38 -1.11
C PRO A 27 9.18 9.08 -1.80
N GLY A 28 8.20 8.39 -1.22
CA GLY A 28 7.79 7.05 -1.63
C GLY A 28 6.58 6.99 -2.56
N ALA A 29 6.10 5.76 -2.76
CA ALA A 29 4.80 5.49 -3.34
C ALA A 29 3.69 5.66 -2.29
N VAL A 30 3.39 6.90 -1.94
CA VAL A 30 2.60 7.26 -0.74
C VAL A 30 1.11 7.50 -1.02
N ASN A 31 0.72 7.62 -2.28
CA ASN A 31 -0.66 7.91 -2.65
C ASN A 31 -1.48 6.62 -2.62
N ILE A 32 -2.18 6.40 -1.50
CA ILE A 32 -2.96 5.17 -1.20
C ILE A 32 -4.47 5.44 -1.06
N GLY A 33 -4.96 6.63 -1.44
CA GLY A 33 -6.38 6.97 -1.37
C GLY A 33 -6.96 7.19 0.04
N ASN A 34 -6.13 7.43 1.07
CA ASN A 34 -6.62 7.72 2.43
C ASN A 34 -7.23 9.12 2.61
N GLN A 35 -7.09 10.00 1.62
CA GLN A 35 -7.59 11.37 1.60
C GLN A 35 -7.57 11.89 0.16
N ALA A 36 -8.35 12.93 -0.16
CA ALA A 36 -8.46 13.46 -1.52
C ALA A 36 -7.10 13.83 -2.15
N GLN A 37 -6.19 14.41 -1.36
CA GLN A 37 -4.84 14.75 -1.82
C GLN A 37 -3.98 13.53 -2.20
N ASN A 38 -4.23 12.36 -1.60
CA ASN A 38 -3.51 11.11 -1.86
C ASN A 38 -4.25 10.17 -2.83
N LEU A 39 -5.31 10.65 -3.49
CA LEU A 39 -6.07 9.86 -4.45
C LEU A 39 -5.28 9.62 -5.74
N ALA A 40 -4.86 8.38 -5.99
CA ALA A 40 -4.26 7.99 -7.28
C ALA A 40 -5.23 7.19 -8.16
N SER A 41 -6.09 6.38 -7.54
CA SER A 41 -7.07 5.51 -8.19
C SER A 41 -8.26 5.26 -7.26
N TYR A 42 -9.38 4.77 -7.82
CA TYR A 42 -10.53 4.24 -7.07
C TYR A 42 -10.54 2.70 -7.04
N ASP A 43 -9.54 2.05 -7.63
CA ASP A 43 -9.36 0.60 -7.51
C ASP A 43 -9.15 0.21 -6.02
N PRO A 44 -9.91 -0.76 -5.47
CA PRO A 44 -9.73 -1.24 -4.09
C PRO A 44 -8.31 -1.71 -3.75
N GLU A 45 -7.48 -2.13 -4.70
CA GLU A 45 -6.07 -2.46 -4.42
C GLU A 45 -5.19 -1.22 -4.21
N GLU A 46 -5.60 -0.08 -4.76
CA GLU A 46 -4.83 1.19 -4.80
C GLU A 46 -5.45 2.29 -3.91
N ASN A 47 -6.54 1.99 -3.23
CA ASN A 47 -7.31 2.93 -2.44
C ASN A 47 -7.82 2.30 -1.16
N VAL A 48 -7.32 2.74 -0.01
CA VAL A 48 -7.67 2.15 1.30
C VAL A 48 -9.14 2.30 1.67
N LEU A 49 -9.83 3.35 1.21
CA LEU A 49 -11.25 3.51 1.47
C LEU A 49 -12.05 2.45 0.69
N MET A 50 -11.74 2.30 -0.60
CA MET A 50 -12.38 1.29 -1.45
C MET A 50 -12.00 -0.14 -1.03
N ALA A 51 -10.77 -0.35 -0.54
CA ALA A 51 -10.32 -1.61 0.05
C ALA A 51 -11.18 -2.01 1.25
N MET A 52 -11.51 -1.05 2.12
CA MET A 52 -12.36 -1.28 3.29
C MET A 52 -13.80 -1.62 2.88
N VAL A 53 -14.36 -0.90 1.92
CA VAL A 53 -15.70 -1.22 1.36
C VAL A 53 -15.72 -2.65 0.84
N ARG A 54 -14.75 -3.02 -0.01
CA ARG A 54 -14.65 -4.38 -0.57
C ARG A 54 -14.49 -5.45 0.52
N TRP A 55 -13.72 -5.17 1.56
CA TRP A 55 -13.58 -6.10 2.67
C TRP A 55 -14.91 -6.30 3.41
N VAL A 56 -15.60 -5.21 3.74
CA VAL A 56 -16.85 -5.26 4.51
C VAL A 56 -18.00 -5.87 3.70
N GLU A 57 -18.15 -5.48 2.44
CA GLU A 57 -19.32 -5.84 1.63
C GLU A 57 -19.13 -7.15 0.85
N GLU A 58 -17.90 -7.47 0.44
CA GLU A 58 -17.60 -8.65 -0.40
C GLU A 58 -16.77 -9.71 0.35
N GLY A 59 -16.30 -9.41 1.57
CA GLY A 59 -15.46 -10.33 2.35
C GLY A 59 -14.03 -10.45 1.84
N ILE A 60 -13.59 -9.58 0.92
CA ILE A 60 -12.25 -9.64 0.31
C ILE A 60 -11.32 -8.68 1.04
N ALA A 61 -10.62 -9.22 2.04
CA ALA A 61 -9.65 -8.47 2.83
C ALA A 61 -8.37 -8.12 2.02
N PRO A 62 -7.77 -6.93 2.21
CA PRO A 62 -6.57 -6.54 1.46
C PRO A 62 -5.32 -7.26 1.96
N GLU A 63 -4.60 -7.97 1.09
CA GLU A 63 -3.28 -8.57 1.43
C GLU A 63 -2.14 -7.54 1.41
N HIS A 64 -2.29 -6.50 0.59
CA HIS A 64 -1.41 -5.35 0.50
C HIS A 64 -2.20 -4.10 0.17
N ILE A 65 -1.59 -2.93 0.40
CA ILE A 65 -2.11 -1.65 -0.11
C ILE A 65 -1.12 -1.13 -1.15
N THR A 66 -1.56 -0.97 -2.39
CA THR A 66 -0.71 -0.45 -3.46
C THR A 66 -0.70 1.07 -3.39
N GLY A 67 0.48 1.65 -3.15
CA GLY A 67 0.69 3.08 -3.23
C GLY A 67 1.26 3.50 -4.57
N THR A 68 1.00 4.75 -4.95
CA THR A 68 1.54 5.39 -6.16
C THR A 68 2.52 6.51 -5.83
N ALA A 69 3.68 6.52 -6.49
CA ALA A 69 4.59 7.66 -6.54
C ALA A 69 4.37 8.41 -7.85
N PHE A 70 4.31 9.74 -7.79
CA PHE A 70 4.22 10.58 -8.99
C PHE A 70 5.59 11.18 -9.31
N VAL A 71 5.87 11.41 -10.60
CA VAL A 71 7.13 12.01 -11.05
C VAL A 71 7.29 13.37 -10.37
N ASN A 72 8.39 13.57 -9.64
CA ASN A 72 8.66 14.76 -8.82
C ASN A 72 7.49 15.17 -7.91
N ASN A 73 6.77 14.18 -7.34
CA ASN A 73 5.57 14.40 -6.52
C ASN A 73 4.48 15.24 -7.22
N THR A 74 4.47 15.26 -8.55
CA THR A 74 3.55 16.07 -9.37
C THR A 74 2.59 15.16 -10.11
N ARG A 75 1.31 15.13 -9.72
CA ARG A 75 0.30 14.23 -10.30
C ARG A 75 0.17 14.37 -11.82
N SER A 76 0.20 15.60 -12.34
CA SER A 76 0.12 15.87 -13.78
C SER A 76 1.34 15.41 -14.57
N ALA A 77 2.47 15.13 -13.91
CA ALA A 77 3.67 14.58 -14.55
C ALA A 77 3.61 13.05 -14.71
N GLY A 78 2.54 12.41 -14.25
CA GLY A 78 2.32 10.97 -14.38
C GLY A 78 2.90 10.14 -13.24
N VAL A 79 2.61 8.84 -13.29
CA VAL A 79 3.08 7.85 -12.32
C VAL A 79 4.56 7.56 -12.57
N ASP A 80 5.37 7.65 -11.52
CA ASP A 80 6.78 7.24 -11.56
C ASP A 80 6.92 5.73 -11.28
N TYR A 81 6.30 5.26 -10.20
CA TYR A 81 6.24 3.84 -9.86
C TYR A 81 5.13 3.54 -8.86
N LYS A 82 4.83 2.25 -8.69
CA LYS A 82 3.92 1.74 -7.65
C LYS A 82 4.67 0.81 -6.68
N ARG A 83 4.13 0.66 -5.48
CA ARG A 83 4.62 -0.30 -4.48
C ARG A 83 3.45 -0.93 -3.74
N LYS A 84 3.43 -2.26 -3.68
CA LYS A 84 2.59 -3.03 -2.77
C LYS A 84 3.15 -2.93 -1.36
N HIS A 85 2.49 -2.19 -0.48
CA HIS A 85 2.88 -2.05 0.93
C HIS A 85 2.40 -3.25 1.74
N CYS A 86 3.33 -3.87 2.44
CA CYS A 86 3.10 -5.13 3.13
C CYS A 86 2.25 -4.96 4.40
N ARG A 87 1.39 -5.96 4.63
CA ARG A 87 0.69 -6.17 5.89
C ARG A 87 1.67 -6.58 6.98
N TRP A 88 1.62 -5.93 8.14
CA TRP A 88 2.39 -6.32 9.33
C TRP A 88 1.98 -7.72 9.79
N PRO A 89 2.91 -8.61 10.21
CA PRO A 89 4.31 -8.36 10.55
C PRO A 89 5.30 -8.32 9.39
N THR A 90 4.89 -8.68 8.17
CA THR A 90 5.81 -8.77 7.05
C THR A 90 6.42 -7.41 6.67
N ARG A 91 7.65 -7.44 6.16
CA ARG A 91 8.41 -6.29 5.67
C ARG A 91 8.67 -6.44 4.18
N ASN A 92 8.72 -5.30 3.50
CA ASN A 92 8.96 -5.24 2.06
C ASN A 92 10.46 -5.34 1.77
N VAL A 93 10.89 -6.33 0.99
CA VAL A 93 12.29 -6.58 0.67
C VAL A 93 12.48 -6.63 -0.83
N PHE A 94 13.41 -5.82 -1.33
CA PHE A 94 13.83 -5.86 -2.72
C PHE A 94 14.59 -7.15 -2.99
N ASN A 95 14.26 -7.82 -4.10
CA ASN A 95 14.87 -9.09 -4.49
C ASN A 95 16.34 -8.96 -4.94
N GLY A 96 16.87 -7.73 -5.05
CA GLY A 96 18.25 -7.46 -5.44
C GLY A 96 18.50 -7.39 -6.95
N THR A 97 17.48 -7.60 -7.79
CA THR A 97 17.62 -7.66 -9.25
C THR A 97 16.59 -6.78 -9.98
N GLY A 98 16.99 -6.24 -11.12
CA GLY A 98 16.14 -5.35 -11.92
C GLY A 98 15.89 -3.98 -11.26
N SER A 99 14.85 -3.28 -11.72
CA SER A 99 14.53 -1.94 -11.22
C SER A 99 13.75 -2.01 -9.90
N TYR A 100 14.16 -1.22 -8.91
CA TYR A 100 13.37 -1.07 -7.68
C TYR A 100 11.99 -0.46 -7.94
N LYS A 101 11.81 0.26 -9.06
CA LYS A 101 10.52 0.83 -9.45
C LYS A 101 9.51 -0.22 -9.93
N ASN A 102 9.97 -1.41 -10.29
CA ASN A 102 9.06 -2.53 -10.57
C ASN A 102 8.58 -3.10 -9.24
N GLU A 103 7.26 -3.08 -9.01
CA GLU A 103 6.68 -3.61 -7.77
C GLU A 103 6.86 -5.12 -7.63
N ASN A 104 6.98 -5.86 -8.73
CA ASN A 104 7.17 -7.31 -8.74
C ASN A 104 8.61 -7.72 -8.35
N ASN A 105 9.53 -6.77 -8.25
CA ASN A 105 10.88 -7.04 -7.76
C ASN A 105 10.99 -6.93 -6.23
N TRP A 106 9.84 -6.88 -5.54
CA TRP A 106 9.75 -6.76 -4.09
C TRP A 106 8.84 -7.84 -3.54
N GLU A 107 9.18 -8.31 -2.35
CA GLU A 107 8.46 -9.39 -1.68
C GLU A 107 8.17 -9.01 -0.22
N CYS A 108 6.99 -9.38 0.26
CA CYS A 108 6.62 -9.27 1.66
C CYS A 108 7.12 -10.52 2.40
N VAL A 109 8.19 -10.35 3.19
CA VAL A 109 8.82 -11.43 3.96
C VAL A 109 8.55 -11.23 5.46
N ALA A 110 8.45 -12.33 6.21
CA ALA A 110 8.27 -12.30 7.66
C ALA A 110 9.48 -11.69 8.40
#